data_AF-A0A7J6BSB1-F1
#
_entry.id   AF-A0A7J6BSB1-F1
#
_cell.length_a   1.000
_cell.length_b   1.000
_cell.length_c   1.000
_cell.angle_alpha   90.00
_cell.angle_beta   90.00
_cell.angle_gamma   90.00
#
_symmetry.space_group_name_H-M   'P 1'
#
loop_
_entity.id
_entity.type
_entity.pdbx_description
1 polymer ?
#
loop_
_entity_poly.entity_id
_entity_poly.type
_entity_poly.pdbx_seq_one_letter_code
_entity_poly.pdbx_strand_id
1 'polypeptide(L)'
;MSTKNNLVIYDAVYRPAVTHYGMWDQLRVDHGKEFYLCLFMQERLSEYRHNQQRAPYLQTQSTRNHTVERMWPEINNRINYPLKQAPVQLQDQEAIDMEDSLTRFCTSNLTVQVCQIGMNRFVHSWNAHRIPGRGIPNQLAGTGTPRKITADPLPDATVAADMYDSDMGSSLTRISSFGSDPFLSEIDKVRAEQHFSHNYPDFAVLFDSVANYNYVPFKEALIYLINVTKRFS
;
A
#
# COMPACT_ATOMS: atom_id res chain seq x y z
N MET A 1 -13.93 -9.47 -4.77
CA MET A 1 -12.56 -10.03 -4.66
C MET A 1 -11.58 -8.85 -4.65
N SER A 2 -10.57 -8.81 -3.77
CA SER A 2 -9.61 -7.69 -3.74
C SER A 2 -8.76 -7.70 -5.01
N THR A 3 -8.91 -6.68 -5.84
CA THR A 3 -8.11 -6.52 -7.06
C THR A 3 -6.72 -6.03 -6.68
N LYS A 4 -5.71 -6.90 -6.76
CA LYS A 4 -4.30 -6.49 -6.56
C LYS A 4 -3.86 -5.70 -7.80
N ASN A 5 -3.41 -4.46 -7.61
CA ASN A 5 -3.06 -3.56 -8.70
C ASN A 5 -1.54 -3.47 -8.89
N ASN A 6 -1.06 -4.00 -10.02
CA ASN A 6 0.36 -4.00 -10.39
C ASN A 6 0.93 -2.58 -10.47
N LEU A 7 0.14 -1.62 -10.97
CA LEU A 7 0.56 -0.25 -11.19
C LEU A 7 0.82 0.45 -9.86
N VAL A 8 -0.07 0.26 -8.88
CA VAL A 8 0.07 0.83 -7.53
C VAL A 8 1.33 0.31 -6.85
N ILE A 9 1.60 -0.99 -6.92
CA ILE A 9 2.81 -1.57 -6.32
C ILE A 9 4.07 -1.02 -7.01
N TYR A 10 4.04 -0.89 -8.34
CA TYR A 10 5.16 -0.34 -9.08
C TYR A 10 5.44 1.13 -8.69
N ASP A 11 4.45 2.01 -8.76
CA ASP A 11 4.65 3.45 -8.52
C ASP A 11 4.82 3.81 -7.04
N ALA A 12 4.13 3.13 -6.13
CA ALA A 12 4.19 3.45 -4.70
C ALA A 12 5.35 2.75 -3.97
N VAL A 13 5.84 1.61 -4.49
CA VAL A 13 6.85 0.80 -3.79
C VAL A 13 8.11 0.62 -4.63
N TYR A 14 8.02 -0.03 -5.79
CA TYR A 14 9.21 -0.43 -6.53
C TYR A 14 9.99 0.78 -7.08
N ARG A 15 9.34 1.64 -7.87
CA ARG A 15 9.99 2.79 -8.52
C ARG A 15 10.65 3.73 -7.52
N PRO A 16 9.99 4.21 -6.45
CA PRO A 16 10.63 5.07 -5.46
C PRO A 16 11.82 4.41 -4.77
N ALA A 17 11.69 3.11 -4.45
CA ALA A 17 12.76 2.41 -3.76
C ALA A 17 13.96 2.13 -4.70
N VAL A 18 13.75 1.86 -5.99
CA VAL A 18 14.85 1.83 -6.98
C VAL A 18 15.52 3.20 -7.12
N THR A 19 14.74 4.28 -7.24
CA THR A 19 15.33 5.63 -7.40
C THR A 19 16.10 6.06 -6.15
N HIS A 20 15.61 5.72 -4.96
CA HIS A 20 16.24 6.11 -3.70
C HIS A 20 17.43 5.20 -3.33
N TYR A 21 17.22 3.88 -3.31
CA TYR A 21 18.22 2.91 -2.86
C TYR A 21 19.10 2.39 -4.00
N GLY A 22 18.68 2.53 -5.25
CA GLY A 22 19.31 1.99 -6.45
C GLY A 22 18.81 0.58 -6.81
N MET A 23 19.25 0.06 -7.95
CA MET A 23 18.74 -1.20 -8.49
C MET A 23 19.16 -2.41 -7.65
N TRP A 24 18.22 -3.27 -7.27
CA TRP A 24 18.53 -4.52 -6.57
C TRP A 24 19.09 -5.56 -7.53
N ASP A 25 20.04 -6.36 -7.04
CA ASP A 25 20.60 -7.46 -7.83
C ASP A 25 19.58 -8.57 -8.12
N GLN A 26 18.58 -8.75 -7.25
CA GLN A 26 17.53 -9.75 -7.45
C GLN A 26 16.27 -9.35 -6.67
N LEU A 27 15.13 -9.23 -7.36
CA LEU A 27 13.83 -9.20 -6.70
C LEU A 27 13.40 -10.61 -6.30
N ARG A 28 12.82 -10.77 -5.12
CA ARG A 28 12.24 -12.03 -4.67
C ARG A 28 10.78 -11.84 -4.32
N VAL A 29 9.92 -12.57 -5.01
CA VAL A 29 8.47 -12.49 -4.85
C VAL A 29 7.87 -13.89 -4.80
N ASP A 30 6.61 -13.97 -4.40
CA ASP A 30 5.86 -15.21 -4.53
C ASP A 30 5.40 -15.43 -5.99
N HIS A 31 4.70 -16.54 -6.26
CA HIS A 31 4.12 -16.80 -7.58
C HIS A 31 2.86 -15.96 -7.90
N GLY A 32 2.57 -14.93 -7.09
CA GLY A 32 1.47 -14.01 -7.33
C GLY A 32 1.62 -13.21 -8.62
N LYS A 33 0.50 -12.74 -9.17
CA LYS A 33 0.46 -11.91 -10.38
C LYS A 33 0.59 -10.41 -10.12
N GLU A 34 0.58 -10.01 -8.85
CA GLU A 34 0.60 -8.62 -8.42
C GLU A 34 1.94 -7.89 -8.66
N PHE A 35 3.02 -8.63 -8.88
CA PHE A 35 4.37 -8.08 -9.06
C PHE A 35 4.84 -8.09 -10.52
N TYR A 36 4.02 -8.53 -11.47
CA TYR A 36 4.44 -8.72 -12.87
C TYR A 36 5.05 -7.48 -13.49
N LEU A 37 4.48 -6.30 -13.22
CA LEU A 37 5.05 -5.04 -13.71
C LEU A 37 6.44 -4.74 -13.12
N CYS A 38 6.63 -5.02 -11.83
CA CYS A 38 7.92 -4.85 -11.16
C CYS A 38 8.97 -5.83 -11.72
N LEU A 39 8.58 -7.09 -11.93
CA LEU A 39 9.46 -8.13 -12.50
C LEU A 39 9.88 -7.78 -13.94
N PHE A 40 8.93 -7.32 -14.75
CA PHE A 40 9.19 -6.86 -16.11
C PHE A 40 10.20 -5.72 -16.15
N MET A 41 9.98 -4.68 -15.33
CA MET A 41 10.90 -3.53 -15.29
C MET A 41 12.28 -3.90 -14.70
N GLN A 42 12.33 -4.81 -13.73
CA GLN A 42 13.59 -5.35 -13.19
C GLN A 42 14.40 -6.13 -14.23
N GLU A 43 13.74 -6.94 -15.07
CA GLU A 43 14.36 -7.67 -16.18
C GLU A 43 14.89 -6.71 -17.24
N ARG A 44 14.05 -5.74 -17.65
CA ARG A 44 14.40 -4.74 -18.67
C ARG A 44 15.59 -3.87 -18.28
N LEU A 45 15.72 -3.59 -16.98
CA LEU A 45 16.80 -2.77 -16.43
C LEU A 45 17.93 -3.62 -15.82
N SER A 46 18.02 -4.89 -16.19
CA SER A 46 18.97 -5.84 -15.59
C SER A 46 20.43 -5.43 -15.74
N GLU A 47 20.78 -4.67 -16.78
CA GLU A 47 22.12 -4.12 -17.02
C GLU A 47 22.53 -3.04 -16.01
N TYR A 48 21.56 -2.42 -15.32
CA TYR A 48 21.79 -1.41 -14.29
C TYR A 48 22.09 -2.02 -12.90
N ARG A 49 21.91 -3.34 -12.73
CA ARG A 49 22.23 -4.06 -11.49
C ARG A 49 23.74 -4.10 -11.24
N HIS A 50 24.13 -4.23 -9.98
CA HIS A 50 25.55 -4.34 -9.64
C HIS A 50 26.07 -5.75 -9.97
N ASN A 51 25.36 -6.79 -9.54
CA ASN A 51 25.67 -8.17 -9.85
C ASN A 51 24.76 -8.71 -10.96
N GLN A 52 25.30 -8.78 -12.18
CA GLN A 52 24.58 -9.29 -13.34
C GLN A 52 24.61 -10.82 -13.48
N GLN A 53 25.43 -11.54 -12.70
CA GLN A 53 25.53 -13.00 -12.77
C GLN A 53 24.32 -13.72 -12.17
N ARG A 54 23.50 -13.01 -11.38
CA ARG A 54 22.25 -13.52 -10.83
C ARG A 54 21.09 -13.20 -11.75
N ALA A 55 20.08 -14.06 -11.76
CA ALA A 55 18.81 -13.74 -12.41
C ALA A 55 18.20 -12.46 -11.80
N PRO A 56 17.61 -11.56 -12.62
CA PRO A 56 17.06 -10.27 -12.16
C PRO A 56 15.95 -10.43 -11.12
N TYR A 57 15.22 -11.54 -11.15
CA TYR A 57 14.25 -11.91 -10.13
C TYR A 57 14.19 -13.42 -9.88
N LEU A 58 13.55 -13.79 -8.78
CA LEU A 58 13.24 -15.17 -8.41
C LEU A 58 11.83 -15.24 -7.83
N GLN A 59 10.98 -16.07 -8.44
CA GLN A 59 9.66 -16.39 -7.91
C GLN A 59 9.71 -17.68 -7.12
N THR A 60 9.16 -17.68 -5.92
CA THR A 60 9.13 -18.85 -5.03
C THR A 60 7.75 -19.05 -4.43
N GLN A 61 7.48 -20.21 -3.84
CA GLN A 61 6.28 -20.37 -3.02
C GLN A 61 6.43 -19.57 -1.71
N SER A 62 5.34 -19.03 -1.17
CA SER A 62 5.34 -18.27 0.10
C SER A 62 5.97 -19.07 1.26
N THR A 63 5.76 -20.39 1.27
CA THR A 63 6.37 -21.34 2.23
C THR A 63 7.90 -21.34 2.20
N ARG A 64 8.54 -20.77 1.17
CA ARG A 64 10.00 -20.67 1.03
C ARG A 64 10.54 -19.26 1.28
N ASN A 65 9.68 -18.27 1.58
CA ASN A 65 10.08 -16.87 1.81
C ASN A 65 10.03 -16.45 3.29
N HIS A 66 10.53 -17.31 4.19
CA HIS A 66 10.37 -17.16 5.64
C HIS A 66 10.79 -15.80 6.22
N THR A 67 11.75 -15.10 5.59
CA THR A 67 12.19 -13.79 6.09
C THR A 67 11.10 -12.73 5.93
N VAL A 68 10.44 -12.68 4.77
CA VAL A 68 9.34 -11.73 4.52
C VAL A 68 8.09 -12.17 5.29
N GLU A 69 7.82 -13.48 5.32
CA GLU A 69 6.67 -14.05 6.03
C GLU A 69 6.66 -13.74 7.53
N ARG A 70 7.81 -13.46 8.16
CA ARG A 70 7.87 -13.09 9.58
C ARG A 70 7.26 -11.73 9.90
N MET A 71 7.22 -10.81 8.93
CA MET A 71 6.63 -9.48 9.15
C MET A 71 5.11 -9.52 9.12
N TRP A 72 4.52 -10.42 8.33
CA TRP A 72 3.07 -10.45 8.12
C TRP A 72 2.25 -10.70 9.37
N PRO A 73 2.60 -11.63 10.29
CA PRO A 73 1.89 -11.79 11.56
C PRO A 73 1.86 -10.50 12.38
N GLU A 74 2.96 -9.75 12.41
CA GLU A 74 3.04 -8.50 13.18
C GLU A 74 2.17 -7.40 12.57
N ILE A 75 2.23 -7.22 11.25
CA ILE A 75 1.37 -6.25 10.54
C ILE A 75 -0.10 -6.64 10.71
N ASN A 76 -0.41 -7.92 10.57
CA ASN A 76 -1.79 -8.40 10.68
C ASN A 76 -2.37 -8.18 12.08
N ASN A 77 -1.65 -8.60 13.11
CA ASN A 77 -2.13 -8.51 14.49
C ASN A 77 -2.22 -7.06 15.00
N ARG A 78 -1.29 -6.20 14.59
CA ARG A 78 -1.19 -4.83 15.14
C ARG A 78 -1.94 -3.78 14.31
N ILE A 79 -2.18 -4.04 13.03
CA ILE A 79 -2.73 -3.04 12.10
C ILE A 79 -3.97 -3.60 11.40
N ASN A 80 -3.83 -4.69 10.63
CA ASN A 80 -4.92 -5.11 9.74
C ASN A 80 -6.14 -5.65 10.48
N TYR A 81 -5.97 -6.54 11.46
CA TYR A 81 -7.10 -7.14 12.17
C TYR A 81 -7.86 -6.11 13.02
N PRO A 82 -7.20 -5.26 13.83
CA PRO A 82 -7.90 -4.21 14.56
C PRO A 82 -8.69 -3.29 13.63
N LEU A 83 -8.07 -2.82 12.52
CA LEU A 83 -8.75 -1.93 11.56
C LEU A 83 -9.90 -2.59 10.83
N LYS A 84 -9.80 -3.88 10.47
CA LYS A 84 -10.88 -4.60 9.81
C LYS A 84 -12.07 -4.87 10.72
N GLN A 85 -11.85 -5.02 12.02
CA GLN A 85 -12.93 -5.34 12.95
C GLN A 85 -13.95 -4.20 13.10
N ALA A 86 -13.51 -2.94 13.03
CA ALA A 86 -14.42 -1.80 13.16
C ALA A 86 -15.52 -1.73 12.07
N PRO A 87 -15.20 -1.77 10.76
CA PRO A 87 -16.22 -1.77 9.71
C PRO A 87 -17.02 -3.08 9.66
N VAL A 88 -16.42 -4.23 9.98
CA VAL A 88 -17.16 -5.51 10.08
C VAL A 88 -18.25 -5.41 11.14
N GLN A 89 -17.94 -4.89 12.33
CA GLN A 89 -18.95 -4.71 13.37
C GLN A 89 -20.04 -3.71 12.97
N LEU A 90 -19.72 -2.67 12.19
CA LEU A 90 -20.75 -1.74 11.69
C LEU A 90 -21.67 -2.41 10.68
N GLN A 91 -21.11 -3.24 9.79
CA GLN A 91 -21.90 -4.00 8.83
C GLN A 91 -22.78 -5.03 9.52
N ASP A 92 -22.25 -5.76 10.50
CA ASP A 92 -23.02 -6.74 11.30
C ASP A 92 -24.14 -6.08 12.11
N GLN A 93 -23.98 -4.80 12.47
CA GLN A 93 -24.99 -3.98 13.15
C GLN A 93 -25.96 -3.30 12.18
N GLU A 94 -25.86 -3.57 10.88
CA GLU A 94 -26.65 -2.93 9.81
C GLU A 94 -26.52 -1.39 9.80
N ALA A 95 -25.45 -0.85 10.39
CA ALA A 95 -25.20 0.58 10.48
C ALA A 95 -24.56 1.16 9.21
N ILE A 96 -23.96 0.31 8.38
CA ILE A 96 -23.41 0.65 7.06
C ILE A 96 -23.79 -0.43 6.04
N ASP A 97 -23.93 -0.03 4.78
CA ASP A 97 -24.18 -0.94 3.66
C ASP A 97 -22.95 -0.99 2.73
N MET A 98 -22.24 -2.12 2.71
CA MET A 98 -21.06 -2.30 1.87
C MET A 98 -21.38 -2.62 0.40
N GLU A 99 -22.66 -2.74 0.02
CA GLU A 99 -23.09 -2.77 -1.38
C GLU A 99 -23.17 -1.35 -1.98
N ASP A 100 -23.46 -0.35 -1.14
CA ASP A 100 -23.46 1.06 -1.53
C ASP A 100 -22.05 1.55 -1.94
N SER A 101 -21.97 2.26 -3.07
CA SER A 101 -20.70 2.74 -3.62
C SER A 101 -20.08 3.83 -2.76
N LEU A 102 -20.89 4.74 -2.22
CA LEU A 102 -20.43 5.84 -1.37
C LEU A 102 -19.87 5.31 -0.05
N THR A 103 -20.55 4.35 0.56
CA THR A 103 -20.10 3.67 1.78
C THR A 103 -18.78 2.92 1.56
N ARG A 104 -18.64 2.21 0.43
CA ARG A 104 -17.37 1.58 0.05
C ARG A 104 -16.24 2.60 -0.13
N PHE A 105 -16.52 3.73 -0.79
CA PHE A 105 -15.56 4.81 -0.95
C PHE A 105 -15.10 5.34 0.41
N CYS A 106 -16.03 5.73 1.28
CA CYS A 106 -15.72 6.30 2.60
C CYS A 106 -14.96 5.30 3.48
N THR A 107 -15.40 4.04 3.48
CA THR A 107 -14.75 2.96 4.24
C THR A 107 -13.33 2.73 3.75
N SER A 108 -13.13 2.64 2.43
CA SER A 108 -11.81 2.48 1.82
C SER A 108 -10.90 3.66 2.15
N ASN A 109 -11.39 4.88 1.91
CA ASN A 109 -10.65 6.13 2.10
C ASN A 109 -10.18 6.27 3.56
N LEU A 110 -11.10 6.19 4.53
CA LEU A 110 -10.74 6.34 5.94
C LEU A 110 -9.82 5.21 6.41
N THR A 111 -10.14 3.95 6.05
CA THR A 111 -9.33 2.80 6.48
C THR A 111 -7.91 2.89 5.95
N VAL A 112 -7.72 3.29 4.68
CA VAL A 112 -6.38 3.46 4.09
C VAL A 112 -5.59 4.53 4.84
N GLN A 113 -6.19 5.70 5.09
CA GLN A 113 -5.51 6.80 5.79
C GLN A 113 -5.10 6.41 7.21
N VAL A 114 -5.99 5.77 7.97
CA VAL A 114 -5.70 5.29 9.33
C VAL A 114 -4.68 4.14 9.31
N CYS A 115 -4.77 3.22 8.34
CA CYS A 115 -3.78 2.14 8.14
C CYS A 115 -2.38 2.68 7.86
N GLN A 116 -2.28 3.77 7.11
CA GLN A 116 -1.01 4.39 6.76
C GLN A 116 -0.25 4.89 7.99
N ILE A 117 -0.95 5.37 9.02
CA ILE A 117 -0.36 5.70 10.32
C ILE A 117 0.28 4.47 10.97
N GLY A 118 -0.48 3.37 11.06
CA GLY A 118 0.00 2.11 11.62
C GLY A 118 1.19 1.55 10.86
N MET A 119 1.11 1.51 9.53
CA MET A 119 2.19 1.03 8.65
C MET A 119 3.45 1.87 8.80
N ASN A 120 3.33 3.21 8.84
CA ASN A 120 4.47 4.10 9.04
C ASN A 120 5.15 3.81 10.38
N ARG A 121 4.38 3.75 11.48
CA ARG A 121 4.94 3.44 12.81
C ARG A 121 5.60 2.06 12.85
N PHE A 122 5.00 1.06 12.21
CA PHE A 122 5.56 -0.28 12.09
C PHE A 122 6.90 -0.27 11.34
N VAL A 123 6.97 0.33 10.15
CA VAL A 123 8.21 0.39 9.35
C VAL A 123 9.32 1.11 10.12
N HIS A 124 9.01 2.22 10.80
CA HIS A 124 9.99 2.94 11.61
C HIS A 124 10.55 2.07 12.74
N SER A 125 9.68 1.44 13.52
CA SER A 125 10.08 0.57 14.64
C SER A 125 10.82 -0.67 14.15
N TRP A 126 10.29 -1.31 13.10
CA TRP A 126 10.86 -2.51 12.50
C TRP A 126 12.23 -2.26 11.88
N ASN A 127 12.52 -1.07 11.35
CA ASN A 127 13.87 -0.80 10.82
C ASN A 127 14.85 -0.25 11.86
N ALA A 128 14.35 0.20 13.02
CA ALA A 128 15.17 0.72 14.12
C ALA A 128 15.55 -0.35 15.17
N HIS A 129 14.92 -1.52 15.19
CA HIS A 129 15.24 -2.56 16.17
C HIS A 129 16.64 -3.14 15.96
N ARG A 130 17.27 -3.59 17.06
CA ARG A 130 18.56 -4.28 17.00
C ARG A 130 18.36 -5.77 16.77
N ILE A 131 18.98 -6.31 15.73
CA ILE A 131 19.08 -7.74 15.46
C ILE A 131 20.33 -8.29 16.17
N PRO A 132 20.19 -9.21 17.14
CA PRO A 132 21.32 -9.82 17.84
C PRO A 132 22.35 -10.39 16.85
N GLY A 133 23.62 -10.04 17.06
CA GLY A 133 24.73 -10.49 16.21
C GLY A 133 24.78 -9.88 14.80
N ARG A 134 23.85 -8.99 14.42
CA ARG A 134 23.88 -8.32 13.10
C ARG A 134 23.93 -6.80 13.17
N GLY A 135 23.14 -6.16 14.04
CA GLY A 135 23.05 -4.70 14.13
C GLY A 135 21.64 -4.18 13.86
N ILE A 136 21.52 -2.89 13.52
CA ILE A 136 20.23 -2.22 13.28
C ILE A 136 19.99 -2.13 11.77
N PRO A 137 18.83 -2.57 11.24
CA PRO A 137 18.56 -2.57 9.79
C PRO A 137 18.84 -1.22 9.11
N ASN A 138 18.37 -0.11 9.68
CA ASN A 138 18.65 1.23 9.13
C ASN A 138 20.15 1.54 9.02
N GLN A 139 20.96 1.08 9.98
CA GLN A 139 22.41 1.27 9.94
C GLN A 139 23.07 0.33 8.92
N LEU A 140 22.58 -0.90 8.81
CA LEU A 140 23.09 -1.90 7.88
C LEU A 140 22.76 -1.56 6.42
N ALA A 141 21.59 -0.98 6.16
CA ALA A 141 21.16 -0.59 4.82
C ALA A 141 21.94 0.62 4.28
N GLY A 142 22.42 1.50 5.16
CA GLY A 142 23.15 2.70 4.77
C GLY A 142 22.39 3.53 3.74
N THR A 143 23.06 3.91 2.65
CA THR A 143 22.45 4.66 1.53
C THR A 143 21.96 3.76 0.39
N GLY A 144 21.91 2.44 0.58
CA GLY A 144 21.57 1.46 -0.47
C GLY A 144 22.76 1.08 -1.35
N THR A 145 22.50 0.76 -2.63
CA THR A 145 23.58 0.42 -3.57
C THR A 145 24.34 1.67 -4.05
N PRO A 146 25.68 1.58 -4.22
CA PRO A 146 26.47 2.66 -4.83
C PRO A 146 26.06 2.98 -6.27
N ARG A 147 25.60 1.98 -7.03
CA ARG A 147 25.17 2.15 -8.42
C ARG A 147 23.73 2.65 -8.46
N LYS A 148 23.58 3.97 -8.41
CA LYS A 148 22.28 4.64 -8.57
C LYS A 148 21.82 4.61 -10.03
N ILE A 149 20.51 4.62 -10.20
CA ILE A 149 19.85 4.78 -11.50
C ILE A 149 19.05 6.08 -11.43
N THR A 150 19.08 6.86 -12.50
CA THR A 150 18.24 8.07 -12.59
C THR A 150 16.79 7.68 -12.79
N ALA A 151 15.88 8.65 -12.66
CA ALA A 151 14.45 8.39 -12.87
C ALA A 151 14.12 8.18 -14.37
N ASP A 152 14.98 8.62 -15.28
CA ASP A 152 14.73 8.59 -16.74
C ASP A 152 14.40 7.19 -17.29
N PRO A 153 15.15 6.11 -16.94
CA PRO A 153 14.80 4.75 -17.36
C PRO A 153 13.62 4.13 -16.60
N LEU A 154 13.06 4.83 -15.61
CA LEU A 154 11.95 4.37 -14.76
C LEU A 154 10.70 5.21 -15.02
N PRO A 155 9.93 4.88 -16.08
CA PRO A 155 8.67 5.56 -16.39
C PRO A 155 7.66 5.39 -15.25
N ASP A 156 6.61 6.21 -15.26
CA ASP A 156 5.44 6.00 -14.38
C ASP A 156 4.72 4.67 -14.69
N ALA A 157 3.85 4.24 -13.78
CA ALA A 157 3.18 2.95 -13.89
C ALA A 157 2.33 2.80 -15.15
N THR A 158 1.75 3.88 -15.67
CA THR A 158 0.90 3.82 -16.87
C THR A 158 1.76 3.50 -18.09
N VAL A 159 2.84 4.26 -18.27
CA VAL A 159 3.78 4.03 -19.38
C VAL A 159 4.47 2.68 -19.24
N ALA A 160 4.87 2.28 -18.03
CA ALA A 160 5.44 0.96 -17.80
C ALA A 160 4.46 -0.17 -18.14
N ALA A 161 3.17 -0.01 -17.83
CA ALA A 161 2.13 -0.97 -18.17
C ALA A 161 1.88 -1.02 -19.69
N ASP A 162 1.91 0.11 -20.39
CA ASP A 162 1.84 0.12 -21.87
C ASP A 162 2.99 -0.65 -22.50
N MET A 163 4.21 -0.48 -21.97
CA MET A 163 5.38 -1.25 -22.40
C MET A 163 5.20 -2.75 -22.13
N TYR A 164 4.69 -3.12 -20.96
CA TYR A 164 4.40 -4.50 -20.62
C TYR A 164 3.39 -5.11 -21.60
N ASP A 165 2.28 -4.41 -21.86
CA ASP A 165 1.20 -4.89 -22.73
C ASP A 165 1.71 -5.10 -24.18
N SER A 166 2.55 -4.19 -24.66
CA SER A 166 3.22 -4.28 -25.97
C SER A 166 4.14 -5.50 -26.08
N ASP A 167 5.00 -5.71 -25.07
CA ASP A 167 6.06 -6.73 -25.14
C ASP A 167 5.55 -8.13 -24.80
N MET A 168 4.56 -8.25 -23.90
CA MET A 168 4.04 -9.52 -23.40
C MET A 168 2.74 -9.96 -24.08
N GLY A 169 2.08 -9.08 -24.85
CA GLY A 169 0.80 -9.37 -25.51
C GLY A 169 -0.35 -9.64 -24.53
N SER A 170 -0.22 -9.21 -23.27
CA SER A 170 -1.23 -9.41 -22.22
C SER A 170 -1.40 -8.14 -21.41
N SER A 171 -2.65 -7.83 -21.03
CA SER A 171 -2.94 -6.61 -20.29
C SER A 171 -2.96 -6.81 -18.79
N LEU A 172 -2.29 -5.90 -18.07
CA LEU A 172 -2.38 -5.83 -16.61
C LEU A 172 -3.68 -5.14 -16.16
N THR A 173 -4.14 -5.47 -14.97
CA THR A 173 -5.27 -4.77 -14.35
C THR A 173 -4.85 -3.36 -13.93
N ARG A 174 -5.44 -2.33 -14.55
CA ARG A 174 -5.07 -0.93 -14.35
C ARG A 174 -5.90 -0.21 -13.28
N ILE A 175 -7.20 -0.48 -13.24
CA ILE A 175 -8.16 0.25 -12.40
C ILE A 175 -8.87 -0.71 -11.44
N SER A 176 -8.93 -0.33 -10.16
CA SER A 176 -9.84 -0.96 -9.19
C SER A 176 -11.16 -0.21 -9.21
N SER A 177 -12.28 -0.91 -9.36
CA SER A 177 -13.63 -0.34 -9.26
C SER A 177 -14.15 -0.27 -7.82
N PHE A 178 -13.34 -0.68 -6.83
CA PHE A 178 -13.76 -0.65 -5.44
C PHE A 178 -13.59 0.75 -4.83
N GLY A 179 -14.69 1.32 -4.34
CA GLY A 179 -14.68 2.63 -3.70
C GLY A 179 -14.33 3.75 -4.68
N SER A 180 -15.03 3.81 -5.81
CA SER A 180 -14.90 4.89 -6.79
C SER A 180 -15.19 6.25 -6.15
N ASP A 181 -14.48 7.28 -6.60
CA ASP A 181 -14.71 8.66 -6.18
C ASP A 181 -16.16 9.07 -6.49
N PRO A 182 -16.98 9.46 -5.49
CA PRO A 182 -18.38 9.80 -5.68
C PRO A 182 -18.59 11.26 -6.07
N PHE A 183 -17.57 12.12 -6.01
CA PHE A 183 -17.73 13.55 -6.23
C PHE A 183 -17.80 13.90 -7.72
N LEU A 184 -18.71 14.80 -8.07
CA LEU A 184 -18.83 15.34 -9.43
C LEU A 184 -17.75 16.39 -9.76
N SER A 185 -17.15 16.99 -8.74
CA SER A 185 -16.11 18.00 -8.89
C SER A 185 -15.06 17.92 -7.78
N GLU A 186 -13.83 18.31 -8.12
CA GLU A 186 -12.72 18.40 -7.15
C GLU A 186 -13.02 19.42 -6.04
N ILE A 187 -13.79 20.47 -6.34
CA ILE A 187 -14.17 21.50 -5.37
C ILE A 187 -15.04 20.89 -4.27
N ASP A 188 -15.99 20.03 -4.63
CA ASP A 188 -16.89 19.42 -3.66
C ASP A 188 -16.17 18.38 -2.79
N LYS A 189 -15.24 17.63 -3.40
CA LYS A 189 -14.33 16.74 -2.68
C LYS A 189 -13.51 17.48 -1.62
N VAL A 190 -12.83 18.57 -2.01
CA VAL A 190 -12.04 19.38 -1.08
C VAL A 190 -12.90 19.94 0.04
N ARG A 191 -14.13 20.37 -0.24
CA ARG A 191 -15.07 20.85 0.79
C ARG A 191 -15.46 19.73 1.78
N ALA A 192 -15.73 18.53 1.29
CA ALA A 192 -16.01 17.38 2.13
C ALA A 192 -14.82 17.03 3.04
N GLU A 193 -13.61 17.00 2.48
CA GLU A 193 -12.37 16.73 3.22
C GLU A 193 -12.09 17.80 4.29
N GLN A 194 -12.29 19.08 3.97
CA GLN A 194 -12.17 20.18 4.94
C GLN A 194 -13.19 20.07 6.08
N HIS A 195 -14.44 19.74 5.75
CA HIS A 195 -15.48 19.57 6.76
C HIS A 195 -15.21 18.36 7.66
N PHE A 196 -14.69 17.26 7.09
CA PHE A 196 -14.29 16.08 7.82
C PHE A 196 -13.12 16.35 8.77
N SER A 197 -12.05 16.94 8.25
CA SER A 197 -10.83 17.25 9.01
C SER A 197 -11.04 18.26 10.14
N HIS A 198 -12.08 19.09 10.08
CA HIS A 198 -12.44 19.95 11.22
C HIS A 198 -12.85 19.15 12.47
N ASN A 199 -13.52 18.01 12.29
CA ASN A 199 -13.98 17.16 13.41
C ASN A 199 -13.01 16.03 13.73
N TYR A 200 -12.27 15.56 12.72
CA TYR A 200 -11.26 14.51 12.85
C TYR A 200 -9.91 15.00 12.31
N PRO A 201 -9.26 15.96 12.99
CA PRO A 201 -8.01 16.55 12.50
C PRO A 201 -6.79 15.62 12.61
N ASP A 202 -6.85 14.62 13.50
CA ASP A 202 -5.74 13.71 13.76
C ASP A 202 -6.17 12.24 13.69
N PHE A 203 -5.76 11.55 12.62
CA PHE A 203 -6.03 10.13 12.44
C PHE A 203 -5.15 9.23 13.30
N ALA A 204 -4.11 9.75 13.95
CA ALA A 204 -3.37 9.00 14.94
C ALA A 204 -4.27 8.57 16.10
N VAL A 205 -5.17 9.45 16.54
CA VAL A 205 -6.15 9.16 17.61
C VAL A 205 -7.07 8.01 17.20
N LEU A 206 -7.52 7.98 15.94
CA LEU A 206 -8.35 6.91 15.40
C LEU A 206 -7.58 5.58 15.36
N PHE A 207 -6.33 5.61 14.86
CA PHE A 207 -5.48 4.43 14.82
C PHE A 207 -5.21 3.89 16.23
N ASP A 208 -4.82 4.75 17.16
CA ASP A 208 -4.48 4.37 18.55
C ASP A 208 -5.69 3.77 19.27
N SER A 209 -6.88 4.31 19.05
CA SER A 209 -8.11 3.74 19.60
C SER A 209 -8.37 2.34 19.07
N VAL A 210 -8.32 2.17 17.74
CA VAL A 210 -8.60 0.88 17.08
C VAL A 210 -7.54 -0.17 17.43
N ALA A 211 -6.27 0.20 17.47
CA ALA A 211 -5.17 -0.70 17.84
C ALA A 211 -5.31 -1.21 19.30
N ASN A 212 -5.98 -0.45 20.16
CA ASN A 212 -6.33 -0.84 21.53
C ASN A 212 -7.75 -1.43 21.64
N TYR A 213 -8.32 -1.94 20.54
CA TYR A 213 -9.64 -2.57 20.49
C TYR A 213 -10.81 -1.65 20.88
N ASN A 214 -10.59 -0.33 20.93
CA ASN A 214 -11.63 0.67 21.07
C ASN A 214 -12.06 1.18 19.69
N TYR A 215 -13.12 0.57 19.15
CA TYR A 215 -13.58 0.87 17.79
C TYR A 215 -14.50 2.09 17.70
N VAL A 216 -15.04 2.59 18.82
CA VAL A 216 -16.06 3.65 18.82
C VAL A 216 -15.61 4.89 18.04
N PRO A 217 -14.41 5.46 18.27
CA PRO A 217 -13.98 6.66 17.56
C PRO A 217 -13.89 6.47 16.03
N PHE A 218 -13.42 5.30 15.59
CA PHE A 218 -13.35 4.99 14.16
C PHE A 218 -14.74 4.83 13.55
N LYS A 219 -15.65 4.16 14.26
CA LYS A 219 -17.02 3.96 13.79
C LYS A 219 -17.77 5.29 13.63
N GLU A 220 -17.65 6.18 14.62
CA GLU A 220 -18.24 7.52 14.58
C GLU A 220 -17.62 8.35 13.46
N ALA A 221 -16.30 8.28 13.28
CA ALA A 221 -15.62 8.94 12.16
C ALA A 221 -16.11 8.44 10.81
N LEU A 222 -16.29 7.13 10.63
CA LEU A 222 -16.77 6.57 9.37
C LEU A 222 -18.20 7.01 9.04
N ILE A 223 -19.11 6.93 10.01
CA ILE A 223 -20.50 7.39 9.83
C ILE A 223 -20.53 8.88 9.51
N TYR A 224 -19.70 9.67 10.19
CA TYR A 224 -19.59 11.10 9.93
C TYR A 224 -19.05 11.38 8.52
N LEU A 225 -18.01 10.66 8.07
CA LEU A 225 -17.46 10.78 6.72
C LEU A 225 -18.51 10.44 5.65
N ILE A 226 -19.29 9.37 5.85
CA ILE A 226 -20.39 8.99 4.95
C ILE A 226 -21.39 10.13 4.83
N ASN A 227 -21.83 10.70 5.95
CA ASN A 227 -22.80 11.81 5.97
C ASN A 227 -22.25 13.08 5.31
N VAL A 228 -20.98 13.42 5.56
CA VAL A 228 -20.33 14.57 4.94
C VAL A 228 -20.20 14.35 3.43
N THR A 229 -19.68 13.20 3.02
CA THR A 229 -19.51 12.85 1.59
C THR A 229 -20.84 12.93 0.86
N LYS A 230 -21.90 12.32 1.41
CA LYS A 230 -23.25 12.35 0.83
C LYS A 230 -23.83 13.75 0.64
N ARG A 231 -23.40 14.73 1.45
CA ARG A 231 -23.84 16.12 1.33
C ARG A 231 -23.19 16.85 0.15
N PHE A 232 -22.00 16.43 -0.25
CA PHE A 232 -21.18 17.08 -1.27
C PHE A 232 -21.03 16.27 -2.56
N SER A 233 -21.41 14.99 -2.58
CA SER A 233 -21.39 14.10 -3.75
C SER A 233 -22.66 14.22 -4.60
#